data_AF-A0AB39PZT4-F1
#
_entry.id   AF-A0AB39PZT4-F1
#
_cell.length_a   1.000
_cell.length_b   1.000
_cell.length_c   1.000
_cell.angle_alpha   90.00
_cell.angle_beta   90.00
_cell.angle_gamma   90.00
#
_symmetry.space_group_name_H-M   'P 1'
#
loop_
_entity.id
_entity.type
_entity.pdbx_description
1 polymer ?
#
loop_
_entity_poly.entity_id
_entity_poly.type
_entity_poly.pdbx_seq_one_letter_code
_entity_poly.pdbx_strand_id
1 'polypeptide(L)' 'MGTGTPGITIPYEDGGKFRTTLENLRPEIADGVVCDVNVRCAIVTRADFTATGERLYDQYIPVRFLPGVKG' A
#
# COMPACT_ATOMS: atom_id res chain seq x y z
N MET A 1 17.00 12.36 5.49
CA MET A 1 16.52 12.09 4.11
C MET A 1 15.42 11.06 4.22
N GLY A 2 14.26 11.31 3.61
CA GLY A 2 13.03 10.55 3.85
C GLY A 2 13.16 9.07 3.49
N THR A 3 12.52 8.21 4.28
CA THR A 3 12.46 6.76 4.08
C THR A 3 11.25 6.41 3.23
N GLY A 4 11.44 6.24 1.92
CA GLY A 4 10.42 5.82 0.98
C GLY A 4 10.94 4.75 0.02
N THR A 5 10.05 4.07 -0.69
CA THR A 5 10.44 3.05 -1.68
C THR A 5 10.82 3.75 -3.00
N PRO A 6 12.07 3.63 -3.49
CA PRO A 6 12.48 4.22 -4.77
C PRO A 6 11.57 3.76 -5.92
N GLY A 7 11.17 4.71 -6.79
CA GLY A 7 10.27 4.43 -7.92
C GLY A 7 8.79 4.29 -7.56
N ILE A 8 8.44 4.24 -6.27
CA ILE A 8 7.04 4.25 -5.80
C ILE A 8 6.71 5.59 -5.14
N THR A 9 7.51 5.99 -4.13
CA THR A 9 7.26 7.22 -3.37
C THR A 9 8.43 8.21 -3.43
N ILE A 10 9.50 7.87 -4.17
CA ILE A 10 10.68 8.71 -4.38
C ILE A 10 10.99 8.77 -5.88
N PRO A 11 11.22 9.98 -6.45
CA PRO A 11 11.09 11.28 -5.79
C PRO A 11 9.63 11.65 -5.50
N TYR A 12 9.39 12.35 -4.39
CA TYR A 12 8.12 13.01 -4.10
C TYR A 12 8.18 14.48 -4.53
N GLU A 13 7.05 15.03 -4.96
CA GLU A 13 6.80 16.40 -5.37
C GLU A 13 6.73 17.38 -4.17
N ASP A 14 6.59 18.67 -4.48
CA ASP A 14 6.46 19.75 -3.50
C ASP A 14 5.39 19.46 -2.43
N GLY A 15 5.75 19.68 -1.18
CA GLY A 15 4.90 19.39 -0.02
C GLY A 15 4.79 17.90 0.33
N GLY A 16 5.71 17.05 -0.15
CA GLY A 16 5.72 15.62 0.19
C GLY A 16 4.71 14.78 -0.58
N LYS A 17 4.20 15.29 -1.71
CA LYS A 17 3.18 14.62 -2.51
C LYS A 17 3.83 13.59 -3.42
N PHE A 18 3.15 12.49 -3.72
CA PHE A 18 3.61 11.56 -4.75
C PHE A 18 2.41 10.97 -5.48
N ARG A 19 2.64 10.54 -6.72
CA ARG A 19 1.70 9.77 -7.52
C ARG A 19 2.40 8.53 -8.01
N THR A 20 1.76 7.38 -7.85
CA THR A 20 2.32 6.09 -8.26
C THR A 20 1.23 5.16 -8.79
N THR A 21 1.66 4.17 -9.56
CA THR A 21 0.81 3.10 -10.08
C THR A 21 1.35 1.79 -9.54
N LEU A 22 0.48 1.01 -8.89
CA LEU A 22 0.82 -0.33 -8.42
C LEU A 22 0.36 -1.34 -9.49
N GLU A 23 1.31 -1.90 -10.22
CA GLU A 23 1.05 -2.92 -11.23
C GLU A 23 1.15 -4.33 -10.64
N ASN A 24 0.49 -5.30 -11.26
CA ASN A 24 0.57 -6.72 -10.89
C ASN A 24 0.16 -7.05 -9.44
N LEU A 25 -0.75 -6.27 -8.85
CA LEU A 25 -1.31 -6.57 -7.54
C LEU A 25 -2.02 -7.93 -7.54
N ARG A 26 -1.77 -8.72 -6.51
CA ARG A 26 -2.41 -10.01 -6.27
C ARG A 26 -3.18 -9.96 -4.95
N PRO A 27 -4.31 -10.69 -4.84
CA PRO A 27 -5.06 -10.79 -3.59
C PRO A 27 -4.32 -11.61 -2.51
N GLU A 28 -3.39 -12.49 -2.90
CA GLU A 28 -2.55 -13.23 -1.96
C GLU A 28 -1.35 -12.37 -1.52
N ILE A 29 -1.28 -12.06 -0.23
CA ILE A 29 -0.28 -11.14 0.35
C ILE A 29 0.77 -11.86 1.20
N ALA A 30 0.51 -13.11 1.57
CA ALA A 30 1.41 -14.04 2.23
C ALA A 30 0.82 -15.46 2.07
N ASP A 31 1.61 -16.50 2.35
CA ASP A 31 1.17 -17.89 2.22
C ASP A 31 -0.15 -18.13 2.96
N GLY A 32 -1.20 -18.44 2.19
CA GLY A 32 -2.53 -18.71 2.73
C GLY A 32 -3.26 -17.47 3.27
N VAL A 33 -2.78 -16.24 3.04
CA VAL A 33 -3.45 -14.99 3.42
C VAL A 33 -3.95 -14.28 2.16
N VAL A 34 -5.26 -14.30 1.97
CA VAL A 34 -5.91 -13.86 0.72
C VAL A 34 -7.02 -12.84 1.02
N CYS A 35 -6.86 -11.66 0.41
CA CYS A 35 -7.82 -10.55 0.50
C CYS A 35 -9.23 -10.97 0.06
N ASP A 36 -10.25 -10.52 0.80
CA ASP A 36 -11.67 -10.84 0.62
C ASP A 36 -12.04 -12.34 0.74
N VAL A 37 -11.07 -13.22 1.04
CA VAL A 37 -11.31 -14.64 1.35
C VAL A 37 -11.24 -14.88 2.85
N ASN A 38 -10.10 -14.54 3.47
CA ASN A 38 -9.88 -14.76 4.90
C ASN A 38 -9.42 -13.51 5.66
N VAL A 39 -9.06 -12.43 4.96
CA VAL A 39 -8.69 -11.14 5.58
C VAL A 39 -9.27 -9.96 4.80
N ARG A 40 -9.39 -8.82 5.48
CA ARG A 40 -9.62 -7.52 4.82
C ARG A 40 -8.27 -6.88 4.53
N CYS A 41 -8.13 -6.32 3.34
CA CYS A 41 -6.89 -5.70 2.88
C CYS A 41 -7.03 -4.19 2.68
N ALA A 42 -5.89 -3.51 2.74
CA ALA A 42 -5.77 -2.09 2.47
C ALA A 42 -4.44 -1.80 1.75
N ILE A 43 -4.43 -0.77 0.92
CA ILE A 43 -3.19 -0.11 0.51
C ILE A 43 -2.80 0.82 1.66
N VAL A 44 -1.56 0.70 2.13
CA VAL A 44 -1.08 1.46 3.28
C VAL A 44 0.01 2.42 2.84
N THR A 45 -0.19 3.71 3.09
CA THR A 45 0.91 4.69 2.99
C THR A 45 1.49 4.89 4.38
N ARG A 46 2.78 4.59 4.51
CA ARG A 46 3.51 4.78 5.75
C ARG A 46 3.84 6.26 5.90
N ALA A 47 3.17 6.95 6.82
CA ALA A 47 3.48 8.32 7.17
C ALA A 47 4.50 8.34 8.32
N ASP A 48 5.72 7.90 8.02
CA ASP A 48 6.80 7.85 9.00
C ASP A 48 7.74 9.04 8.79
N PHE A 49 7.66 10.01 9.70
CA PHE A 49 8.52 11.18 9.66
C PHE A 49 9.82 10.98 10.45
N THR A 50 9.94 10.02 11.40
CA THR A 50 11.17 9.74 12.19
C THR A 50 11.12 8.48 13.09
N ALA A 51 10.00 7.76 13.20
CA ALA A 51 9.78 6.69 14.17
C ALA A 51 9.18 5.44 13.50
N THR A 52 10.04 4.64 12.84
CA THR A 52 9.65 3.47 12.03
C THR A 52 8.80 2.41 12.73
N GLY A 53 8.84 2.36 14.07
CA GLY A 53 8.03 1.44 14.88
C GLY A 53 6.63 1.98 15.21
N GLU A 54 6.40 3.29 15.08
CA GLU A 54 5.14 3.93 15.43
C GLU A 54 4.25 4.05 14.18
N ARG A 55 3.28 3.15 14.07
CA ARG A 55 2.39 3.00 12.90
C ARG A 55 1.10 3.82 13.04
N LEU A 56 1.02 4.70 14.04
CA LEU A 56 -0.20 5.43 14.42
C LEU A 56 -0.74 6.32 13.29
N TYR A 57 0.15 6.83 12.44
CA TYR A 57 -0.17 7.77 11.36
C TYR A 57 -0.27 7.13 9.98
N ASP A 58 -0.08 5.82 9.88
CA ASP A 58 -0.27 5.09 8.63
C ASP A 58 -1.68 5.34 8.10
N GLN A 59 -1.79 5.68 6.82
CA GLN A 59 -3.09 5.80 6.17
C GLN A 59 -3.46 4.47 5.55
N TYR A 60 -4.63 3.96 5.92
CA TYR A 60 -5.17 2.70 5.43
C TYR A 60 -6.30 2.99 4.45
N ILE A 61 -6.08 2.67 3.17
CA ILE A 61 -7.09 2.79 2.12
C ILE A 61 -7.65 1.39 1.86
N PRO A 62 -8.87 1.06 2.31
CA PRO A 62 -9.45 -0.27 2.12
C PRO A 62 -9.59 -0.61 0.65
N VAL A 63 -9.28 -1.84 0.27
CA VAL A 63 -9.42 -2.33 -1.11
C VAL A 63 -10.19 -3.64 -1.14
N ARG A 64 -10.79 -3.92 -2.30
CA ARG A 64 -11.45 -5.20 -2.57
C ARG A 64 -10.95 -5.82 -3.86
N PHE A 65 -10.68 -7.11 -3.82
CA PHE A 65 -10.37 -7.93 -4.99
C PHE A 65 -11.62 -8.71 -5.37
N LEU A 66 -12.31 -8.23 -6.40
CA LEU A 66 -13.48 -8.93 -6.92
C LEU A 66 -13.05 -10.18 -7.68
N PRO A 67 -13.86 -11.26 -7.67
CA PRO A 67 -13.67 -12.38 -8.57
C PRO A 67 -13.51 -11.87 -10.00
N GLY A 68 -12.48 -12.33 -10.70
CA GLY A 68 -12.22 -11.88 -12.07
C GLY A 68 -13.43 -12.13 -12.95
N VAL A 69 -14.02 -11.06 -13.49
CA VAL A 69 -15.00 -11.18 -14.57
C VAL A 69 -14.23 -11.73 -15.76
N LYS A 70 -14.42 -13.02 -16.06
CA LYS A 70 -14.02 -13.57 -17.35
C LYS A 70 -15.01 -13.02 -18.37
N GLY A 71 -14.60 -11.96 -19.07
CA GLY A 71 -15.22 -11.56 -20.34
C GLY A 71 -14.98 -12.59 -21.42
#